data_AF-A0A9J5XYL0-F1
#
_entry.id   AF-A0A9J5XYL0-F1
#
_cell.length_a   1.000
_cell.length_b   1.000
_cell.length_c   1.000
_cell.angle_alpha   90.00
_cell.angle_beta   90.00
_cell.angle_gamma   90.00
#
_symmetry.space_group_name_H-M   'P 1'
#
loop_
_entity.id
_entity.type
_entity.pdbx_description
1 polymer ?
#
loop_
_entity_poly.entity_id
_entity_poly.type
_entity_poly.pdbx_seq_one_letter_code
_entity_poly.pdbx_strand_id
1 'polypeptide(L)'
;MYICHRFIACFLDGLLEMASLSASMTYYPPQTSLSGISREFETSMKPQSLPRGRTIHFAKMSTTPAPLSPKFVPAEKSGITSVSKSDGFKFSLVSYNILAQVIRPCSNLLRQFIYFIIFIKCMQAYVKGDLFPHSPGPCLKWKARSQAILTVLKSLGADFLCLQELDEYDSFYKRNIESVGYSSIYIKRSGQKRDGCGVFYKQDSAELVIEEKIEYNDLVPSNQDDTSSEDKEENLPSGGNKKSASKDADLKNRRANRGDLNDPCVRFKRDCVGIMAAFRLKDPSHLIIVANTHIYWDPELADVKLAQARYLLSRLAQFKLLVSDKFDCSPSVVVTGDFNSLPGSQVYQYLMSGSSEAGTLPEISDDVHIPLCSAYASTRGEPHFTNYTPGFTGTLDYILFSPSGGIKPVSYLELPEPEALDVQGGLPNYYHPSDHLPIGAEFEIIQ
;
A
#
# COMPACT_ATOMS: atom_id res chain seq x y z
N MET A 1 -34.30 -3.89 32.18
CA MET A 1 -33.85 -5.31 32.19
C MET A 1 -34.95 -6.31 31.75
N TYR A 2 -36.03 -5.88 31.07
CA TYR A 2 -37.13 -6.78 30.64
C TYR A 2 -37.42 -6.78 29.12
N ILE A 3 -36.63 -6.05 28.32
CA ILE A 3 -36.76 -6.03 26.84
C ILE A 3 -35.68 -6.89 26.14
N CYS A 4 -34.56 -7.21 26.82
CA CYS A 4 -33.53 -8.09 26.25
C CYS A 4 -33.88 -9.58 26.23
N HIS A 5 -34.80 -10.04 27.09
CA HIS A 5 -35.06 -11.49 27.22
C HIS A 5 -35.96 -12.05 26.10
N ARG A 6 -36.77 -11.22 25.43
CA ARG A 6 -37.63 -11.66 24.31
C ARG A 6 -36.89 -11.74 22.97
N PHE A 7 -35.83 -10.94 22.78
CA PHE A 7 -35.03 -11.00 21.54
C PHE A 7 -34.11 -12.23 21.48
N ILE A 8 -33.67 -12.75 22.63
CA ILE A 8 -32.81 -13.94 22.69
C ILE A 8 -33.63 -15.23 22.46
N ALA A 9 -34.89 -15.27 22.89
CA ALA A 9 -35.76 -16.42 22.68
C ALA A 9 -36.12 -16.62 21.19
N CYS A 10 -36.51 -15.55 20.47
CA CYS A 10 -36.83 -15.65 19.04
C CYS A 10 -35.61 -15.99 18.15
N PHE A 11 -34.39 -15.67 18.60
CA PHE A 11 -33.17 -15.96 17.85
C PHE A 11 -32.69 -17.41 18.03
N LEU A 12 -32.98 -18.02 19.20
CA LEU A 12 -32.65 -19.42 19.48
C LEU A 12 -33.62 -20.39 18.80
N ASP A 13 -34.90 -20.02 18.66
CA ASP A 13 -35.88 -20.85 17.93
C ASP A 13 -35.60 -20.88 16.41
N GLY A 14 -35.14 -19.77 15.81
CA GLY A 14 -34.74 -19.73 14.39
C GLY A 14 -33.45 -20.50 14.07
N LEU A 15 -32.57 -20.69 15.04
CA LEU A 15 -31.33 -21.48 14.88
C LEU A 15 -31.58 -22.99 14.96
N LEU A 16 -32.67 -23.43 15.60
CA LEU A 16 -33.08 -24.84 15.65
C LEU A 16 -33.80 -25.30 14.36
N GLU A 17 -34.55 -24.42 13.69
CA GLU A 17 -35.14 -24.73 12.39
C GLU A 17 -34.10 -24.90 11.28
N MET A 18 -33.05 -24.06 11.26
CA MET A 18 -31.97 -24.13 10.26
C MET A 18 -31.05 -25.35 10.44
N ALA A 19 -30.97 -25.91 11.65
CA ALA A 19 -30.22 -27.14 11.91
C ALA A 19 -30.95 -28.40 11.41
N SER A 20 -32.27 -28.35 11.24
CA SER A 20 -33.08 -29.49 10.75
C SER A 20 -33.08 -29.66 9.23
N LEU A 21 -32.73 -28.61 8.47
CA LEU A 21 -32.77 -28.57 7.00
C LEU A 21 -31.47 -29.06 6.32
N SER A 22 -30.43 -29.41 7.08
CA SER A 22 -29.15 -29.91 6.55
C SER A 22 -28.99 -31.44 6.56
N ALA A 23 -30.04 -32.17 6.95
CA ALA A 23 -30.03 -33.64 7.05
C ALA A 23 -31.10 -34.30 6.17
N SER A 24 -31.19 -33.96 4.88
CA SER A 24 -31.83 -34.83 3.87
C SER A 24 -31.53 -34.39 2.43
N MET A 25 -30.35 -34.73 1.92
CA MET A 25 -30.16 -34.90 0.47
C MET A 25 -29.31 -36.13 0.22
N THR A 26 -29.97 -37.28 0.09
CA THR A 26 -29.42 -38.48 -0.55
C THR A 26 -29.36 -38.24 -2.05
N TYR A 27 -28.14 -38.35 -2.60
CA TYR A 27 -27.85 -38.18 -4.02
C TYR A 27 -28.25 -39.46 -4.78
N TYR A 28 -29.23 -39.36 -5.69
CA TYR A 28 -29.55 -40.40 -6.68
C TYR A 28 -28.84 -40.08 -8.00
N PRO A 29 -28.15 -41.03 -8.65
CA PRO A 29 -27.62 -40.83 -10.00
C PRO A 29 -28.71 -41.04 -11.06
N PRO A 30 -28.73 -40.26 -12.17
CA PRO A 30 -29.72 -40.43 -13.22
C PRO A 30 -29.36 -41.63 -14.12
N GLN A 31 -30.34 -42.51 -14.32
CA GLN A 31 -30.38 -43.43 -15.45
C GLN A 31 -30.96 -42.68 -16.66
N THR A 32 -30.26 -42.73 -17.79
CA THR A 32 -30.87 -42.51 -19.11
C THR A 32 -30.46 -43.65 -20.04
N SER A 33 -31.49 -44.41 -20.39
CA SER A 33 -31.55 -45.36 -21.49
C SER A 33 -31.41 -44.67 -22.84
N LEU A 34 -30.61 -45.23 -23.74
CA LEU A 34 -30.83 -45.15 -25.19
C LEU A 34 -30.34 -46.45 -25.82
N SER A 35 -31.30 -47.17 -26.41
CA SER A 35 -31.13 -48.37 -27.22
C SER A 35 -31.25 -48.03 -28.72
N GLY A 36 -30.52 -48.76 -29.57
CA GLY A 36 -30.63 -48.73 -31.03
C GLY A 36 -29.23 -48.69 -31.69
N ILE A 37 -28.53 -49.80 -31.89
CA ILE A 37 -28.64 -50.85 -32.94
C ILE A 37 -28.03 -50.44 -34.30
N SER A 38 -27.14 -51.33 -34.79
CA SER A 38 -26.53 -51.49 -36.13
C SER A 38 -25.22 -50.71 -36.37
N ARG A 39 -24.12 -51.28 -36.85
CA ARG A 39 -23.89 -52.54 -37.60
C ARG A 39 -22.40 -52.92 -37.51
N GLU A 40 -22.17 -54.23 -37.62
CA GLU A 40 -20.87 -54.91 -37.73
C GLU A 40 -20.02 -54.41 -38.91
N PHE A 41 -18.69 -54.39 -38.71
CA PHE A 41 -17.74 -54.96 -39.67
C PHE A 41 -16.51 -55.45 -38.90
N GLU A 42 -16.38 -56.77 -38.86
CA GLU A 42 -15.27 -57.51 -38.29
C GLU A 42 -14.25 -57.75 -39.42
N THR A 43 -13.01 -57.27 -39.27
CA THR A 43 -11.89 -57.79 -40.05
C THR A 43 -10.64 -57.87 -39.17
N SER A 44 -10.20 -59.10 -39.00
CA SER A 44 -9.00 -59.60 -38.32
C SER A 44 -7.72 -59.17 -39.03
N MET A 45 -6.72 -58.63 -38.29
CA MET A 45 -5.29 -58.86 -38.52
C MET A 45 -4.45 -58.62 -37.25
N LYS A 46 -3.38 -59.42 -37.12
CA LYS A 46 -2.50 -59.75 -35.98
C LYS A 46 -1.62 -58.61 -35.42
N PRO A 47 -1.04 -58.79 -34.21
CA PRO A 47 -0.45 -57.69 -33.41
C PRO A 47 0.99 -57.35 -33.83
N GLN A 48 1.30 -56.06 -33.87
CA GLN A 48 2.67 -55.55 -33.91
C GLN A 48 2.91 -54.59 -32.74
N SER A 49 3.97 -54.87 -32.00
CA SER A 49 4.49 -54.17 -30.83
C SER A 49 5.10 -52.80 -31.17
N LEU A 50 4.81 -51.74 -30.39
CA LEU A 50 5.67 -50.55 -30.12
C LEU A 50 4.92 -49.49 -29.24
N PRO A 51 5.61 -48.52 -28.61
CA PRO A 51 5.98 -48.52 -27.19
C PRO A 51 5.13 -47.61 -26.28
N ARG A 52 5.41 -47.70 -24.96
CA ARG A 52 4.83 -46.94 -23.84
C ARG A 52 4.42 -45.50 -24.17
N GLY A 53 3.15 -45.20 -23.90
CA GLY A 53 2.56 -43.87 -24.05
C GLY A 53 3.29 -42.79 -23.24
N ARG A 54 3.59 -41.68 -23.90
CA ARG A 54 3.84 -40.40 -23.24
C ARG A 54 2.54 -39.93 -22.59
N THR A 55 2.56 -39.73 -21.28
CA THR A 55 1.53 -38.99 -20.57
C THR A 55 1.52 -37.56 -21.12
N ILE A 56 0.51 -37.22 -21.93
CA ILE A 56 0.24 -35.84 -22.32
C ILE A 56 -0.29 -35.16 -21.07
N HIS A 57 0.56 -34.39 -20.39
CA HIS A 57 0.11 -33.45 -19.38
C HIS A 57 -0.74 -32.38 -20.08
N PHE A 58 -2.06 -32.48 -19.94
CA PHE A 58 -2.94 -31.35 -20.20
C PHE A 58 -2.60 -30.26 -19.18
N ALA A 59 -1.81 -29.27 -19.62
CA ALA A 59 -1.66 -28.04 -18.88
C ALA A 59 -3.05 -27.41 -18.76
N LYS A 60 -3.55 -27.28 -17.54
CA LYS A 60 -4.75 -26.49 -17.25
C LYS A 60 -4.45 -25.07 -17.72
N MET A 61 -5.03 -24.64 -18.84
CA MET A 61 -4.94 -23.24 -19.28
C MET A 61 -5.57 -22.39 -18.16
N SER A 62 -4.75 -21.54 -17.54
CA SER A 62 -5.24 -20.54 -16.60
C SER A 62 -6.08 -19.53 -17.39
N THR A 63 -7.38 -19.50 -17.15
CA THR A 63 -8.32 -18.54 -17.76
C THR A 63 -8.26 -17.16 -17.11
N THR A 64 -7.36 -16.94 -16.15
CA THR A 64 -7.19 -15.67 -15.46
C THR A 64 -6.48 -14.66 -16.37
N PRO A 65 -7.03 -13.46 -16.58
CA PRO A 65 -6.35 -12.40 -17.33
C PRO A 65 -4.97 -12.08 -16.73
N ALA A 66 -4.03 -11.65 -17.57
CA ALA A 66 -2.79 -11.06 -17.09
C ALA A 66 -3.08 -9.67 -16.49
N PRO A 67 -2.33 -9.22 -15.46
CA PRO A 67 -2.48 -7.88 -14.94
C PRO A 67 -2.15 -6.84 -16.03
N LEU A 68 -2.85 -5.72 -16.02
CA LEU A 68 -2.61 -4.64 -16.96
C LEU A 68 -1.45 -3.76 -16.47
N SER A 69 -0.68 -3.28 -17.44
CA SER A 69 0.44 -2.38 -17.20
C SER A 69 0.18 -1.07 -17.95
N PRO A 70 -0.03 0.03 -17.23
CA PRO A 70 -0.23 1.32 -17.86
C PRO A 70 1.04 1.81 -18.57
N LYS A 71 0.86 2.71 -19.54
CA LYS A 71 1.93 3.21 -20.40
C LYS A 71 2.18 4.68 -20.16
N PHE A 72 3.43 5.10 -20.34
CA PHE A 72 3.78 6.51 -20.39
C PHE A 72 3.26 7.14 -21.68
N VAL A 73 2.57 8.27 -21.55
CA VAL A 73 2.10 9.10 -22.65
C VAL A 73 2.71 10.50 -22.53
N PRO A 74 3.10 11.14 -23.65
CA PRO A 74 3.67 12.49 -23.62
C PRO A 74 2.67 13.53 -23.09
N ALA A 75 3.15 14.51 -22.33
CA ALA A 75 2.36 15.69 -22.00
C ALA A 75 2.19 16.57 -23.25
N GLU A 76 0.95 16.82 -23.69
CA GLU A 76 0.68 17.66 -24.86
C GLU A 76 1.13 19.11 -24.61
N LYS A 77 1.99 19.65 -25.49
CA LYS A 77 2.33 21.08 -25.48
C LYS A 77 1.14 21.88 -26.03
N SER A 78 0.49 22.70 -25.22
CA SER A 78 -0.35 23.78 -25.74
C SER A 78 0.51 24.75 -26.55
N GLY A 79 0.45 24.67 -27.88
CA GLY A 79 1.04 25.67 -28.77
C GLY A 79 2.02 25.11 -29.79
N ILE A 80 1.63 25.18 -31.05
CA ILE A 80 2.46 24.95 -32.23
C ILE A 80 3.67 25.90 -32.18
N THR A 81 4.85 25.36 -31.90
CA THR A 81 6.13 25.85 -32.46
C THR A 81 7.12 24.71 -32.51
N SER A 82 7.55 24.39 -33.72
CA SER A 82 8.76 23.67 -34.13
C SER A 82 9.17 22.44 -33.31
N VAL A 83 9.24 21.32 -34.03
CA VAL A 83 10.05 20.14 -33.68
C VAL A 83 11.51 20.56 -33.50
N SER A 84 11.87 21.07 -32.33
CA SER A 84 13.20 20.89 -31.78
C SER A 84 13.11 19.65 -30.89
N LYS A 85 13.82 18.59 -31.30
CA LYS A 85 14.18 17.51 -30.37
C LYS A 85 14.94 18.19 -29.24
N SER A 86 14.33 18.32 -28.06
CA SER A 86 15.14 18.55 -26.87
C SER A 86 15.71 17.17 -26.51
N ASP A 87 16.97 16.97 -26.89
CA ASP A 87 17.81 15.84 -26.49
C ASP A 87 18.22 16.00 -25.00
N GLY A 88 17.28 16.39 -24.14
CA GLY A 88 17.49 16.49 -22.71
C GLY A 88 17.47 15.10 -22.07
N PHE A 89 18.33 14.88 -21.07
CA PHE A 89 18.33 13.63 -20.34
C PHE A 89 17.05 13.46 -19.54
N LYS A 90 16.54 12.23 -19.53
CA LYS A 90 15.28 11.88 -18.90
C LYS A 90 15.47 10.77 -17.90
N PHE A 91 14.69 10.83 -16.82
CA PHE A 91 14.51 9.71 -15.91
C PHE A 91 13.02 9.50 -15.64
N SER A 92 12.66 8.25 -15.39
CA SER A 92 11.30 7.82 -15.13
C SER A 92 11.14 7.41 -13.67
N LEU A 93 10.02 7.80 -13.07
CA LEU A 93 9.68 7.45 -11.70
C LEU A 93 8.23 6.97 -11.62
N VAL A 94 7.98 5.93 -10.83
CA VAL A 94 6.65 5.44 -10.48
C VAL A 94 6.46 5.47 -8.97
N SER A 95 5.29 5.88 -8.52
CA SER A 95 4.80 5.70 -7.14
C SER A 95 3.63 4.72 -7.14
N TYR A 96 3.62 3.76 -6.20
CA TYR A 96 2.56 2.76 -6.14
C TYR A 96 2.35 2.18 -4.74
N ASN A 97 1.15 2.37 -4.17
CA ASN A 97 0.70 1.65 -2.99
C ASN A 97 0.28 0.23 -3.42
N ILE A 98 1.00 -0.79 -2.96
CA ILE A 98 0.84 -2.16 -3.44
C ILE A 98 -0.06 -3.04 -2.56
N LEU A 99 -0.72 -2.44 -1.56
CA LEU A 99 -1.65 -3.08 -0.63
C LEU A 99 -1.03 -4.24 0.16
N ALA A 100 -0.74 -4.02 1.44
CA ALA A 100 -0.02 -4.99 2.27
C ALA A 100 -0.80 -6.32 2.45
N GLN A 101 -0.10 -7.45 2.49
CA GLN A 101 -0.73 -8.73 2.82
C GLN A 101 -0.94 -8.89 4.33
N VAL A 102 -2.17 -9.23 4.71
CA VAL A 102 -2.45 -9.82 6.02
C VAL A 102 -2.08 -11.29 5.98
N ILE A 103 -1.13 -11.69 6.82
CA ILE A 103 -1.03 -13.09 7.23
C ILE A 103 -1.93 -13.27 8.47
N ARG A 104 -2.79 -14.29 8.44
CA ARG A 104 -3.64 -14.70 9.56
C ARG A 104 -2.81 -14.84 10.85
N PRO A 105 -3.35 -14.53 12.04
CA PRO A 105 -2.83 -15.13 13.26
C PRO A 105 -2.99 -16.66 13.17
N CYS A 106 -1.95 -17.35 13.63
CA CYS A 106 -1.88 -18.80 13.80
C CYS A 106 -3.19 -19.42 14.31
N SER A 107 -3.50 -20.61 13.81
CA SER A 107 -4.58 -21.47 14.25
C SER A 107 -4.58 -21.65 15.78
N ASN A 108 -5.60 -21.10 16.45
CA ASN A 108 -6.15 -21.66 17.68
C ASN A 108 -7.65 -21.36 17.72
N LEU A 109 -8.41 -22.40 17.36
CA LEU A 109 -9.85 -22.45 17.22
C LEU A 109 -10.50 -22.43 18.62
N LEU A 110 -10.82 -21.26 19.20
CA LEU A 110 -11.84 -21.13 20.29
C LEU A 110 -12.18 -19.70 20.79
N ARG A 111 -11.82 -18.61 20.09
CA ARG A 111 -12.14 -17.23 20.56
C ARG A 111 -12.76 -16.29 19.51
N GLN A 112 -13.50 -16.81 18.54
CA GLN A 112 -13.73 -16.07 17.29
C GLN A 112 -15.03 -15.25 17.14
N PHE A 113 -16.00 -15.24 18.07
CA PHE A 113 -17.29 -14.58 17.78
C PHE A 113 -17.53 -13.20 18.42
N ILE A 114 -16.73 -12.76 19.40
CA ILE A 114 -16.94 -11.44 20.04
C ILE A 114 -15.85 -10.42 19.66
N TYR A 115 -14.64 -10.87 19.31
CA TYR A 115 -13.60 -9.97 18.83
C TYR A 115 -13.77 -9.56 17.36
N PHE A 116 -14.59 -10.26 16.58
CA PHE A 116 -14.70 -10.01 15.13
C PHE A 116 -15.28 -8.62 14.79
N ILE A 117 -16.25 -8.12 15.56
CA ILE A 117 -16.90 -6.83 15.28
C ILE A 117 -16.08 -5.63 15.81
N ILE A 118 -15.34 -5.79 16.92
CA ILE A 118 -14.50 -4.70 17.48
C ILE A 118 -13.14 -4.62 16.75
N PHE A 119 -12.67 -5.73 16.15
CA PHE A 119 -11.39 -5.81 15.42
C PHE A 119 -11.45 -5.20 14.01
N ILE A 120 -12.65 -5.02 13.43
CA ILE A 120 -12.83 -4.36 12.13
C ILE A 120 -12.60 -2.84 12.21
N LYS A 121 -12.85 -2.21 13.37
CA LYS A 121 -12.78 -0.74 13.51
C LYS A 121 -11.39 -0.21 13.88
N CYS A 122 -10.37 -1.07 14.01
CA CYS A 122 -9.08 -0.71 14.59
C CYS A 122 -7.83 -1.32 13.95
N MET A 123 -7.93 -1.95 12.78
CA MET A 123 -6.72 -2.31 12.03
C MET A 123 -6.65 -1.50 10.75
N GLN A 124 -5.51 -0.81 10.60
CA GLN A 124 -5.04 -0.24 9.34
C GLN A 124 -5.11 -1.29 8.21
N ALA A 125 -5.34 -0.80 6.99
CA ALA A 125 -5.64 -1.49 5.74
C ALA A 125 -5.00 -2.87 5.59
N TYR A 126 -5.82 -3.86 5.25
CA TYR A 126 -5.45 -5.27 5.36
C TYR A 126 -6.38 -6.13 4.49
N VAL A 127 -5.85 -6.78 3.44
CA VAL A 127 -6.64 -7.63 2.53
C VAL A 127 -7.37 -8.76 3.27
N LYS A 128 -8.68 -8.59 3.49
CA LYS A 128 -9.62 -9.64 3.86
C LYS A 128 -10.74 -9.67 2.83
N GLY A 129 -11.30 -10.86 2.57
CA GLY A 129 -12.50 -10.98 1.72
C GLY A 129 -13.67 -10.12 2.19
N ASP A 130 -13.75 -9.83 3.50
CA ASP A 130 -14.78 -8.96 4.08
C ASP A 130 -14.55 -7.46 3.79
N LEU A 131 -13.30 -7.03 3.57
CA LEU A 131 -12.94 -5.64 3.23
C LEU A 131 -13.05 -5.40 1.72
N PHE A 132 -12.85 -6.45 0.92
CA PHE A 132 -12.96 -6.41 -0.53
C PHE A 132 -13.98 -7.46 -1.03
N PRO A 133 -15.27 -7.34 -0.68
CA PRO A 133 -16.29 -8.32 -1.04
C PRO A 133 -16.57 -8.35 -2.55
N HIS A 134 -16.27 -7.25 -3.25
CA HIS A 134 -16.37 -7.14 -4.71
C HIS A 134 -15.22 -7.84 -5.44
N SER A 135 -14.07 -8.02 -4.79
CA SER A 135 -12.88 -8.55 -5.42
C SER A 135 -12.95 -10.06 -5.61
N PRO A 136 -12.51 -10.59 -6.76
CA PRO A 136 -12.41 -12.04 -6.96
C PRO A 136 -11.45 -12.67 -5.94
N GLY A 137 -11.91 -13.69 -5.23
CA GLY A 137 -11.14 -14.36 -4.18
C GLY A 137 -9.71 -14.80 -4.55
N PRO A 138 -9.42 -15.27 -5.79
CA PRO A 138 -8.05 -15.55 -6.23
C PRO A 138 -7.12 -14.34 -6.21
N CYS A 139 -7.63 -13.14 -6.56
CA CYS A 139 -6.84 -11.91 -6.62
C CYS A 139 -6.39 -11.43 -5.25
N LEU A 140 -7.12 -11.78 -4.19
CA LEU A 140 -6.80 -11.40 -2.81
C LEU A 140 -5.74 -12.32 -2.17
N LYS A 141 -5.43 -13.46 -2.79
CA LYS A 141 -4.44 -14.41 -2.27
C LYS A 141 -3.03 -13.90 -2.54
N TRP A 142 -2.23 -13.76 -1.48
CA TRP A 142 -0.81 -13.37 -1.54
C TRP A 142 -0.07 -13.91 -2.75
N LYS A 143 -0.03 -15.23 -2.91
CA LYS A 143 0.75 -15.90 -3.97
C LYS A 143 0.38 -15.43 -5.39
N ALA A 144 -0.90 -15.18 -5.64
CA ALA A 144 -1.36 -14.71 -6.95
C ALA A 144 -1.12 -13.19 -7.09
N ARG A 145 -1.50 -12.43 -6.05
CA ARG A 145 -1.40 -10.97 -6.01
C ARG A 145 0.04 -10.47 -6.09
N SER A 146 0.95 -11.04 -5.30
CA SER A 146 2.36 -10.67 -5.28
C SER A 146 3.04 -10.93 -6.63
N GLN A 147 2.67 -12.02 -7.31
CA GLN A 147 3.17 -12.31 -8.65
C GLN A 147 2.59 -11.34 -9.70
N ALA A 148 1.32 -10.94 -9.55
CA ALA A 148 0.71 -9.92 -10.41
C ALA A 148 1.37 -8.56 -10.21
N ILE A 149 1.55 -8.10 -8.96
CA ILE A 149 2.29 -6.88 -8.61
C ILE A 149 3.70 -6.93 -9.19
N LEU A 150 4.43 -8.03 -8.99
CA LEU A 150 5.78 -8.18 -9.52
C LEU A 150 5.82 -8.07 -11.05
N THR A 151 4.80 -8.60 -11.73
CA THR A 151 4.67 -8.51 -13.20
C THR A 151 4.47 -7.07 -13.64
N VAL A 152 3.58 -6.32 -12.96
CA VAL A 152 3.36 -4.89 -13.21
C VAL A 152 4.66 -4.12 -12.98
N LEU A 153 5.30 -4.25 -11.82
CA LEU A 153 6.55 -3.54 -11.48
C LEU A 153 7.66 -3.77 -12.51
N LYS A 154 7.86 -5.01 -12.97
CA LYS A 154 8.85 -5.33 -14.01
C LYS A 154 8.51 -4.71 -15.36
N SER A 155 7.23 -4.71 -15.73
CA SER A 155 6.79 -4.20 -17.03
C SER A 155 6.83 -2.67 -17.14
N LEU A 156 6.72 -1.96 -16.02
CA LEU A 156 6.79 -0.50 -15.98
C LEU A 156 8.18 0.01 -16.40
N GLY A 157 9.23 -0.73 -16.06
CA GLY A 157 10.59 -0.43 -16.49
C GLY A 157 11.10 0.96 -16.07
N ALA A 158 10.53 1.57 -15.01
CA ALA A 158 10.90 2.90 -14.56
C ALA A 158 12.28 2.93 -13.86
N ASP A 159 13.00 4.04 -13.91
CA ASP A 159 14.31 4.17 -13.26
C ASP A 159 14.20 4.14 -11.74
N PHE A 160 13.09 4.66 -11.21
CA PHE A 160 12.74 4.64 -9.79
C PHE A 160 11.34 4.05 -9.57
N LEU A 161 11.20 3.14 -8.59
CA LEU A 161 9.93 2.60 -8.10
C LEU A 161 9.80 2.93 -6.60
N CYS A 162 8.91 3.85 -6.27
CA CYS A 162 8.56 4.23 -4.90
C CYS A 162 7.32 3.46 -4.46
N LEU A 163 7.47 2.52 -3.53
CA LEU A 163 6.39 1.63 -3.11
C LEU A 163 5.93 1.93 -1.68
N GLN A 164 4.62 1.95 -1.46
CA GLN A 164 3.99 2.02 -0.14
C GLN A 164 3.26 0.71 0.16
N GLU A 165 3.00 0.44 1.44
CA GLU A 165 2.44 -0.83 1.92
C GLU A 165 3.26 -2.07 1.49
N LEU A 166 4.58 -1.88 1.39
CA LEU A 166 5.51 -2.90 0.96
C LEU A 166 5.79 -3.87 2.12
N ASP A 167 5.15 -5.04 2.08
CA ASP A 167 5.46 -6.16 2.96
C ASP A 167 6.31 -7.23 2.26
N GLU A 168 6.78 -8.24 3.01
CA GLU A 168 7.60 -9.33 2.47
C GLU A 168 8.79 -8.82 1.61
N TYR A 169 9.38 -7.68 2.03
CA TYR A 169 10.47 -7.00 1.33
C TYR A 169 11.68 -7.93 1.12
N ASP A 170 12.28 -8.44 2.20
CA ASP A 170 13.47 -9.29 2.14
C ASP A 170 13.21 -10.68 1.56
N SER A 171 12.00 -11.22 1.80
CA SER A 171 11.62 -12.58 1.42
C SER A 171 11.19 -12.68 -0.04
N PHE A 172 10.57 -11.64 -0.61
CA PHE A 172 9.99 -11.67 -1.94
C PHE A 172 10.47 -10.51 -2.83
N TYR A 173 10.12 -9.25 -2.53
CA TYR A 173 10.28 -8.16 -3.50
C TYR A 173 11.74 -7.82 -3.79
N LYS A 174 12.59 -7.71 -2.76
CA LYS A 174 14.01 -7.36 -2.90
C LYS A 174 14.70 -8.25 -3.91
N ARG A 175 14.75 -9.56 -3.67
CA ARG A 175 15.43 -10.54 -4.54
C ARG A 175 14.85 -10.57 -5.96
N ASN A 176 13.53 -10.47 -6.09
CA ASN A 176 12.87 -10.59 -7.40
C ASN A 176 13.02 -9.32 -8.26
N ILE A 177 13.13 -8.14 -7.66
CA ILE A 177 13.33 -6.88 -8.37
C ILE A 177 14.83 -6.63 -8.60
N GLU A 178 15.70 -7.00 -7.66
CA GLU A 178 17.16 -6.99 -7.86
C GLU A 178 17.60 -7.90 -9.02
N SER A 179 16.90 -9.02 -9.23
CA SER A 179 17.18 -9.93 -10.37
C SER A 179 17.00 -9.29 -11.76
N VAL A 180 16.36 -8.11 -11.83
CA VAL A 180 16.15 -7.34 -13.08
C VAL A 180 16.89 -6.00 -13.07
N GLY A 181 17.95 -5.87 -12.27
CA GLY A 181 18.90 -4.74 -12.35
C GLY A 181 18.62 -3.56 -11.40
N TYR A 182 17.73 -3.74 -10.43
CA TYR A 182 17.46 -2.74 -9.41
C TYR A 182 18.30 -2.96 -8.15
N SER A 183 18.53 -1.90 -7.41
CA SER A 183 18.92 -1.91 -6.00
C SER A 183 17.79 -1.26 -5.20
N SER A 184 17.78 -1.41 -3.88
CA SER A 184 16.66 -0.87 -3.09
C SER A 184 17.02 -0.50 -1.65
N ILE A 185 16.25 0.47 -1.16
CA ILE A 185 16.24 0.93 0.24
C ILE A 185 14.84 0.78 0.81
N TYR A 186 14.74 0.50 2.12
CA TYR A 186 13.48 0.18 2.77
C TYR A 186 13.44 0.63 4.23
N ILE A 187 12.27 1.09 4.64
CA ILE A 187 11.90 1.29 6.03
C ILE A 187 10.59 0.57 6.33
N LYS A 188 10.62 -0.28 7.34
CA LYS A 188 9.44 -0.92 7.89
C LYS A 188 8.73 0.04 8.85
N ARG A 189 7.41 0.06 8.85
CA ARG A 189 6.63 0.78 9.87
C ARG A 189 6.89 0.18 11.25
N SER A 190 6.99 1.04 12.25
CA SER A 190 7.13 0.64 13.65
C SER A 190 5.86 -0.04 14.19
N GLY A 191 5.95 -0.60 15.39
CA GLY A 191 4.86 -1.32 16.03
C GLY A 191 4.65 -2.74 15.50
N GLN A 192 3.39 -3.17 15.44
CA GLN A 192 2.99 -4.54 15.00
C GLN A 192 2.79 -4.66 13.48
N LYS A 193 3.07 -3.59 12.73
CA LYS A 193 2.90 -3.56 11.28
C LYS A 193 4.00 -4.36 10.60
N ARG A 194 3.68 -4.93 9.44
CA ARG A 194 4.63 -5.76 8.68
C ARG A 194 5.12 -5.07 7.40
N ASP A 195 4.36 -4.08 6.96
CA ASP A 195 4.58 -3.26 5.77
C ASP A 195 5.45 -2.03 6.05
N GLY A 196 5.84 -1.36 4.98
CA GLY A 196 6.71 -0.20 4.99
C GLY A 196 6.72 0.56 3.67
N CYS A 197 7.71 1.44 3.54
CA CYS A 197 7.98 2.19 2.33
C CYS A 197 9.34 1.77 1.76
N GLY A 198 9.41 1.61 0.44
CA GLY A 198 10.66 1.28 -0.25
C GLY A 198 10.89 2.15 -1.47
N VAL A 199 12.16 2.32 -1.84
CA VAL A 199 12.57 2.93 -3.11
C VAL A 199 13.49 1.95 -3.80
N PHE A 200 13.09 1.47 -4.97
CA PHE A 200 13.91 0.66 -5.87
C PHE A 200 14.41 1.56 -6.98
N TYR A 201 15.67 1.41 -7.37
CA TYR A 201 16.29 2.21 -8.42
C TYR A 201 17.17 1.33 -9.32
N LYS A 202 17.15 1.58 -10.63
CA LYS A 202 18.04 0.86 -11.56
C LYS A 202 19.48 1.24 -11.29
N GLN A 203 20.33 0.24 -11.06
CA GLN A 203 21.76 0.46 -10.79
C GLN A 203 22.47 1.10 -11.98
N ASP A 204 22.01 0.88 -13.20
CA ASP A 204 22.59 1.48 -14.41
C ASP A 204 22.13 2.93 -14.65
N SER A 205 21.03 3.36 -14.03
CA SER A 205 20.50 4.74 -14.18
C SER A 205 20.96 5.66 -13.05
N ALA A 206 21.11 5.12 -11.83
CA ALA A 206 21.35 5.91 -10.62
C ALA A 206 22.23 5.21 -9.59
N GLU A 207 23.00 6.00 -8.85
CA GLU A 207 23.79 5.56 -7.70
C GLU A 207 23.25 6.21 -6.41
N LEU A 208 22.95 5.41 -5.39
CA LEU A 208 22.56 5.91 -4.06
C LEU A 208 23.77 6.55 -3.38
N VAL A 209 23.63 7.79 -2.94
CA VAL A 209 24.71 8.57 -2.32
C VAL A 209 24.49 8.75 -0.83
N ILE A 210 23.26 9.06 -0.43
CA ILE A 210 22.87 9.21 0.97
C ILE A 210 21.39 8.88 1.12
N GLU A 211 21.03 8.26 2.24
CA GLU A 211 19.65 8.00 2.62
C GLU A 211 19.35 8.58 4.01
N GLU A 212 18.10 8.94 4.22
CA GLU A 212 17.54 9.33 5.50
C GLU A 212 16.15 8.69 5.66
N LYS A 213 15.86 8.20 6.85
CA LYS A 213 14.57 7.59 7.20
C LYS A 213 13.78 8.54 8.08
N ILE A 214 12.48 8.60 7.85
CA ILE A 214 11.53 9.44 8.60
C ILE A 214 10.62 8.52 9.39
N GLU A 215 10.64 8.64 10.72
CA GLU A 215 9.63 8.07 11.60
C GLU A 215 8.72 9.18 12.12
N TYR A 216 7.47 9.24 11.67
CA TYR A 216 6.58 10.34 12.07
C TYR A 216 6.19 10.32 13.54
N ASN A 217 6.51 9.24 14.26
CA ASN A 217 6.35 9.19 15.71
C ASN A 217 7.33 10.14 16.43
N ASP A 218 8.39 10.59 15.78
CA ASP A 218 9.35 11.58 16.31
C ASP A 218 8.71 12.96 16.51
N LEU A 219 7.50 13.18 15.97
CA LEU A 219 6.66 14.34 16.28
C LEU A 219 6.21 14.37 17.74
N VAL A 220 6.26 13.24 18.44
CA VAL A 220 5.86 13.11 19.84
C VAL A 220 7.14 13.04 20.69
N PRO A 221 7.29 13.89 21.72
CA PRO A 221 8.41 13.79 22.64
C PRO A 221 8.48 12.40 23.29
N SER A 222 9.64 11.78 23.24
CA SER A 222 9.94 10.60 24.06
C SER A 222 9.92 11.04 25.52
N ASN A 223 8.87 10.72 26.27
CA ASN A 223 8.91 10.90 27.73
C ASN A 223 10.08 10.05 28.27
N GLN A 224 11.16 10.71 28.71
CA GLN A 224 12.09 10.11 29.66
C GLN A 224 11.33 9.93 30.97
N ASP A 225 10.79 8.74 31.19
CA ASP A 225 10.47 8.21 32.52
C ASP A 225 10.26 6.69 32.42
N ASP A 226 11.29 6.00 31.94
CA ASP A 226 11.65 4.70 32.51
C ASP A 226 12.61 4.99 33.67
N THR A 227 12.10 5.66 34.72
CA THR A 227 12.77 5.57 36.02
C THR A 227 12.59 4.14 36.49
N SER A 228 13.66 3.37 36.29
CA SER A 228 14.00 2.19 37.07
C SER A 228 13.49 2.35 38.50
N SER A 229 12.44 1.60 38.83
CA SER A 229 12.19 1.25 40.22
C SER A 229 13.37 0.37 40.61
N GLU A 230 14.38 1.00 41.20
CA GLU A 230 15.37 0.31 42.00
C GLU A 230 14.61 -0.45 43.08
N ASP A 231 14.58 -1.78 42.94
CA ASP A 231 14.15 -2.70 43.98
C ASP A 231 15.04 -2.46 45.21
N LYS A 232 14.52 -1.70 46.19
CA LYS A 232 15.02 -1.76 47.55
C LYS A 232 14.55 -3.07 48.18
N GLU A 233 15.47 -4.00 48.18
CA GLU A 233 15.46 -5.25 48.91
C GLU A 233 15.37 -4.99 50.43
N GLU A 234 14.20 -5.19 51.05
CA GLU A 234 14.08 -5.45 52.49
C GLU A 234 13.00 -6.53 52.78
N ASN A 235 13.50 -7.76 53.00
CA ASN A 235 13.07 -8.84 53.89
C ASN A 235 11.57 -9.16 54.20
N LEU A 236 11.23 -10.43 53.88
CA LEU A 236 10.16 -11.39 54.28
C LEU A 236 9.53 -11.31 55.72
N PRO A 237 8.47 -12.10 56.11
CA PRO A 237 7.83 -13.25 55.43
C PRO A 237 6.27 -13.43 55.52
N SER A 238 5.77 -14.31 54.64
CA SER A 238 4.73 -15.36 54.82
C SER A 238 3.22 -15.06 54.97
N GLY A 239 2.43 -15.70 54.08
CA GLY A 239 1.21 -16.42 54.48
C GLY A 239 -0.04 -16.28 53.59
N GLY A 240 -0.48 -17.38 52.94
CA GLY A 240 -1.91 -17.76 52.87
C GLY A 240 -2.76 -17.46 51.62
N ASN A 241 -2.97 -18.49 50.80
CA ASN A 241 -4.23 -18.95 50.15
C ASN A 241 -5.28 -18.00 49.51
N LYS A 242 -5.46 -18.20 48.18
CA LYS A 242 -6.73 -18.51 47.46
C LYS A 242 -7.99 -17.64 47.69
N LYS A 243 -8.43 -16.88 46.67
CA LYS A 243 -9.59 -17.21 45.77
C LYS A 243 -10.14 -16.00 44.99
N SER A 244 -10.34 -16.25 43.68
CA SER A 244 -11.44 -15.82 42.80
C SER A 244 -11.96 -14.38 42.82
N ALA A 245 -11.63 -13.60 41.79
CA ALA A 245 -12.56 -12.68 41.10
C ALA A 245 -11.88 -12.03 39.87
N SER A 246 -11.69 -12.76 38.76
CA SER A 246 -11.11 -12.19 37.54
C SER A 246 -11.86 -12.61 36.29
N LYS A 247 -13.09 -12.11 36.11
CA LYS A 247 -13.75 -12.14 34.80
C LYS A 247 -14.38 -10.82 34.34
N ASP A 248 -14.64 -9.86 35.24
CA ASP A 248 -15.16 -8.52 34.86
C ASP A 248 -14.10 -7.41 34.75
N ALA A 249 -12.90 -7.61 35.31
CA ALA A 249 -11.82 -6.64 35.23
C ALA A 249 -11.12 -6.61 33.86
N ASP A 250 -11.14 -7.72 33.10
CA ASP A 250 -10.42 -7.86 31.83
C ASP A 250 -11.14 -7.15 30.66
N LEU A 251 -12.44 -6.89 30.78
CA LEU A 251 -13.22 -6.12 29.80
C LEU A 251 -13.13 -4.61 30.03
N LYS A 252 -12.94 -4.15 31.28
CA LYS A 252 -12.70 -2.74 31.57
C LYS A 252 -11.27 -2.30 31.21
N ASN A 253 -10.29 -3.18 31.40
CA ASN A 253 -8.88 -2.85 31.13
C ASN A 253 -8.57 -2.71 29.63
N ARG A 254 -9.32 -3.40 28.75
CA ARG A 254 -9.11 -3.30 27.28
C ARG A 254 -9.71 -2.05 26.63
N ARG A 255 -10.66 -1.37 27.29
CA ARG A 255 -11.13 -0.05 26.84
C ARG A 255 -10.18 1.08 27.23
N ALA A 256 -9.32 0.87 28.23
CA ALA A 256 -8.36 1.86 28.73
C ALA A 256 -7.09 2.02 27.86
N ASN A 257 -6.84 1.10 26.91
CA ASN A 257 -5.63 1.13 26.06
C ASN A 257 -5.78 1.89 24.74
N ARG A 258 -6.92 2.56 24.49
CA ARG A 258 -6.95 3.67 23.54
C ARG A 258 -6.80 4.92 24.39
N GLY A 259 -5.58 5.42 24.52
CA GLY A 259 -5.35 6.69 25.20
C GLY A 259 -6.27 7.79 24.65
N ASP A 260 -6.46 8.85 25.42
CA ASP A 260 -7.32 9.95 25.02
C ASP A 260 -6.83 10.57 23.70
N LEU A 261 -7.69 10.66 22.68
CA LEU A 261 -7.33 11.31 21.40
C LEU A 261 -7.19 12.82 21.51
N ASN A 262 -7.58 13.40 22.65
CA ASN A 262 -7.27 14.78 23.01
C ASN A 262 -5.82 14.93 23.51
N ASP A 263 -5.16 13.84 23.91
CA ASP A 263 -3.74 13.85 24.24
C ASP A 263 -2.91 13.86 22.94
N PRO A 264 -2.13 14.93 22.67
CA PRO A 264 -1.27 15.02 21.48
C PRO A 264 -0.33 13.82 21.34
N CYS A 265 0.22 13.30 22.44
CA CYS A 265 1.16 12.18 22.41
C CYS A 265 0.52 10.88 21.90
N VAL A 266 -0.79 10.69 22.16
CA VAL A 266 -1.56 9.56 21.64
C VAL A 266 -2.09 9.85 20.23
N ARG A 267 -2.45 11.10 19.96
CA ARG A 267 -3.05 11.53 18.70
C ARG A 267 -2.07 11.44 17.52
N PHE A 268 -0.83 11.89 17.71
CA PHE A 268 0.18 11.96 16.65
C PHE A 268 1.00 10.67 16.49
N LYS A 269 1.00 9.77 17.48
CA LYS A 269 1.66 8.46 17.39
C LYS A 269 0.87 7.50 16.49
N ARG A 270 1.33 7.28 15.25
CA ARG A 270 0.61 6.53 14.21
C ARG A 270 1.44 5.52 13.41
N ASP A 271 2.72 5.36 13.75
CA ASP A 271 3.67 4.44 13.09
C ASP A 271 3.63 4.58 11.56
N CYS A 272 3.58 5.83 11.09
CA CYS A 272 3.75 6.17 9.68
C CYS A 272 5.25 6.40 9.45
N VAL A 273 5.71 6.14 8.23
CA VAL A 273 7.13 6.27 7.87
C VAL A 273 7.29 6.89 6.50
N GLY A 274 8.46 7.48 6.29
CA GLY A 274 8.94 7.92 4.99
C GLY A 274 10.42 7.59 4.82
N ILE A 275 10.90 7.68 3.59
CA ILE A 275 12.31 7.53 3.24
C ILE A 275 12.68 8.59 2.23
N MET A 276 13.83 9.20 2.41
CA MET A 276 14.42 10.16 1.49
C MET A 276 15.79 9.65 1.09
N ALA A 277 16.15 9.76 -0.18
CA ALA A 277 17.47 9.40 -0.63
C ALA A 277 17.93 10.31 -1.75
N ALA A 278 19.21 10.68 -1.70
CA ALA A 278 19.87 11.39 -2.78
C ALA A 278 20.57 10.39 -3.70
N PHE A 279 20.35 10.55 -4.99
CA PHE A 279 20.88 9.72 -6.04
C PHE A 279 21.68 10.55 -7.03
N ARG A 280 22.82 10.03 -7.46
CA ARG A 280 23.57 10.56 -8.60
C ARG A 280 23.12 9.82 -9.85
N LEU A 281 22.50 10.53 -10.78
CA LEU A 281 22.15 10.01 -12.10
C LEU A 281 23.43 9.83 -12.92
N LYS A 282 23.54 8.75 -13.70
CA LYS A 282 24.82 8.35 -14.31
C LYS A 282 25.21 9.11 -15.60
N ASP A 283 24.29 9.82 -16.24
CA ASP A 283 24.58 10.63 -17.44
C ASP A 283 23.42 11.59 -17.78
N PRO A 284 23.49 12.92 -17.60
CA PRO A 284 24.56 13.67 -16.98
C PRO A 284 24.61 13.37 -15.48
N SER A 285 25.78 13.59 -14.88
CA SER A 285 25.94 13.51 -13.42
C SER A 285 25.13 14.61 -12.74
N HIS A 286 23.87 14.31 -12.43
CA HIS A 286 22.93 15.20 -11.78
C HIS A 286 22.43 14.58 -10.48
N LEU A 287 22.39 15.37 -9.41
CA LEU A 287 21.92 14.90 -8.11
C LEU A 287 20.43 15.16 -7.97
N ILE A 288 19.69 14.11 -7.61
CA ILE A 288 18.26 14.19 -7.32
C ILE A 288 17.99 13.62 -5.94
N ILE A 289 17.05 14.22 -5.23
CA ILE A 289 16.48 13.70 -3.99
C ILE A 289 15.12 13.10 -4.34
N VAL A 290 14.96 11.82 -4.03
CA VAL A 290 13.68 11.11 -4.13
C VAL A 290 13.20 10.79 -2.73
N ALA A 291 12.05 11.34 -2.37
CA ALA A 291 11.34 11.04 -1.14
C ALA A 291 10.12 10.16 -1.42
N ASN A 292 9.86 9.20 -0.54
CA ASN A 292 8.70 8.32 -0.59
C ASN A 292 8.06 8.24 0.81
N THR A 293 6.75 8.42 0.92
CA THR A 293 6.03 8.40 2.20
C THR A 293 4.68 7.70 2.13
N HIS A 294 4.16 7.33 3.29
CA HIS A 294 2.77 6.92 3.48
C HIS A 294 2.20 7.63 4.71
N ILE A 295 1.43 8.69 4.46
CA ILE A 295 0.78 9.55 5.46
C ILE A 295 -0.44 8.85 6.06
N TYR A 296 -0.81 9.21 7.28
CA TYR A 296 -1.90 8.59 7.99
C TYR A 296 -3.25 8.62 7.23
N TRP A 297 -4.02 7.54 7.34
CA TRP A 297 -5.18 7.28 6.47
C TRP A 297 -6.48 7.95 6.93
N ASP A 298 -6.71 8.07 8.23
CA ASP A 298 -8.03 8.39 8.79
C ASP A 298 -8.53 9.78 8.33
N PRO A 299 -9.67 9.87 7.61
CA PRO A 299 -10.20 11.13 7.12
C PRO A 299 -10.58 12.12 8.23
N GLU A 300 -10.86 11.65 9.44
CA GLU A 300 -11.23 12.51 10.58
C GLU A 300 -10.01 13.18 11.23
N LEU A 301 -8.79 12.75 10.91
CA LEU A 301 -7.53 13.21 11.52
C LEU A 301 -6.68 14.03 10.54
N ALA A 302 -7.30 15.01 9.88
CA ALA A 302 -6.63 15.90 8.92
C ALA A 302 -5.47 16.70 9.54
N ASP A 303 -5.56 17.05 10.82
CA ASP A 303 -4.50 17.72 11.57
C ASP A 303 -3.27 16.84 11.78
N VAL A 304 -3.46 15.53 12.01
CA VAL A 304 -2.37 14.54 12.07
C VAL A 304 -1.68 14.45 10.71
N LYS A 305 -2.45 14.34 9.62
CA LYS A 305 -1.90 14.33 8.26
C LYS A 305 -1.11 15.60 7.95
N LEU A 306 -1.63 16.76 8.36
CA LEU A 306 -0.96 18.05 8.16
C LEU A 306 0.33 18.16 8.98
N ALA A 307 0.35 17.71 10.23
CA ALA A 307 1.57 17.66 11.04
C ALA A 307 2.64 16.75 10.42
N GLN A 308 2.23 15.59 9.88
CA GLN A 308 3.14 14.70 9.15
C GLN A 308 3.66 15.34 7.86
N ALA A 309 2.81 16.05 7.11
CA ALA A 309 3.24 16.79 5.91
C ALA A 309 4.22 17.92 6.25
N ARG A 310 4.00 18.67 7.33
CA ARG A 310 4.93 19.68 7.85
C ARG A 310 6.29 19.08 8.21
N TYR A 311 6.26 17.98 8.95
CA TYR A 311 7.47 17.26 9.32
C TYR A 311 8.24 16.77 8.09
N LEU A 312 7.54 16.20 7.10
CA LEU A 312 8.13 15.78 5.84
C LEU A 312 8.85 16.92 5.12
N LEU A 313 8.20 18.08 4.93
CA LEU A 313 8.82 19.21 4.23
C LEU A 313 9.99 19.81 5.02
N SER A 314 9.89 19.89 6.36
CA SER A 314 10.98 20.37 7.20
C SER A 314 12.21 19.45 7.13
N ARG A 315 12.01 18.12 7.22
CA ARG A 315 13.09 17.13 7.05
C ARG A 315 13.67 17.17 5.63
N LEU A 316 12.82 17.32 4.62
CA LEU A 316 13.25 17.44 3.23
C LEU A 316 14.09 18.69 2.99
N ALA A 317 13.75 19.83 3.60
CA ALA A 317 14.53 21.05 3.54
C ALA A 317 15.92 20.87 4.17
N GLN A 318 15.98 20.28 5.36
CA GLN A 318 17.24 19.96 6.04
C GLN A 318 18.09 18.98 5.22
N PHE A 319 17.47 17.93 4.68
CA PHE A 319 18.15 16.94 3.85
C PHE A 319 18.67 17.55 2.54
N LYS A 320 17.89 18.44 1.92
CA LYS A 320 18.31 19.19 0.73
C LYS A 320 19.55 20.02 1.01
N LEU A 321 19.56 20.80 2.09
CA LEU A 321 20.73 21.58 2.50
C LEU A 321 21.96 20.69 2.74
N LEU A 322 21.78 19.59 3.46
CA LEU A 322 22.86 18.63 3.72
C LEU A 322 23.45 18.07 2.42
N VAL A 323 22.61 17.69 1.46
CA VAL A 323 23.06 17.19 0.15
C VAL A 323 23.75 18.31 -0.65
N SER A 324 23.19 19.52 -0.65
CA SER A 324 23.78 20.68 -1.31
C SER A 324 25.17 20.98 -0.79
N ASP A 325 25.34 21.06 0.54
CA ASP A 325 26.61 21.38 1.20
C ASP A 325 27.65 20.27 0.98
N LYS A 326 27.23 19.00 1.03
CA LYS A 326 28.13 17.86 0.90
C LYS A 326 28.67 17.68 -0.52
N PHE A 327 27.88 18.04 -1.52
CA PHE A 327 28.21 17.80 -2.94
C PHE A 327 28.40 19.07 -3.76
N ASP A 328 28.37 20.24 -3.13
CA ASP A 328 28.50 21.56 -3.76
C ASP A 328 27.59 21.70 -4.99
N CYS A 329 26.30 21.42 -4.80
CA CYS A 329 25.31 21.37 -5.87
C CYS A 329 23.93 21.86 -5.41
N SER A 330 23.01 22.03 -6.36
CA SER A 330 21.59 22.23 -6.07
C SER A 330 20.81 21.01 -6.57
N PRO A 331 20.47 20.04 -5.69
CA PRO A 331 19.82 18.81 -6.12
C PRO A 331 18.36 19.08 -6.51
N SER A 332 17.86 18.40 -7.55
CA SER A 332 16.42 18.36 -7.82
C SER A 332 15.70 17.59 -6.72
N VAL A 333 14.42 17.88 -6.54
CA VAL A 333 13.62 17.23 -5.50
C VAL A 333 12.36 16.65 -6.12
N VAL A 334 12.11 15.37 -5.85
CA VAL A 334 10.87 14.66 -6.16
C VAL A 334 10.36 14.00 -4.88
N VAL A 335 9.11 14.24 -4.52
CA VAL A 335 8.43 13.66 -3.36
C VAL A 335 7.25 12.85 -3.86
N THR A 336 7.15 11.62 -3.40
CA THR A 336 6.17 10.64 -3.85
C THR A 336 5.51 9.99 -2.66
N GLY A 337 4.33 9.43 -2.84
CA GLY A 337 3.69 8.68 -1.76
C GLY A 337 2.19 8.60 -1.88
N ASP A 338 1.64 7.84 -0.94
CA ASP A 338 0.24 7.87 -0.58
C ASP A 338 0.07 8.92 0.54
N PHE A 339 -0.57 10.03 0.19
CA PHE A 339 -0.79 11.14 1.11
C PHE A 339 -2.15 11.06 1.82
N ASN A 340 -3.00 10.09 1.46
CA ASN A 340 -4.34 9.93 2.01
C ASN A 340 -5.14 11.25 2.06
N SER A 341 -4.94 12.11 1.07
CA SER A 341 -5.46 13.49 1.04
C SER A 341 -5.91 13.83 -0.38
N LEU A 342 -7.14 14.32 -0.54
CA LEU A 342 -7.70 14.67 -1.85
C LEU A 342 -7.12 15.99 -2.41
N PRO A 343 -7.16 16.19 -3.75
CA PRO A 343 -6.81 17.48 -4.35
C PRO A 343 -7.65 18.60 -3.72
N GLY A 344 -7.00 19.73 -3.42
CA GLY A 344 -7.64 20.88 -2.78
C GLY A 344 -7.85 20.76 -1.26
N SER A 345 -7.53 19.63 -0.63
CA SER A 345 -7.50 19.51 0.84
C SER A 345 -6.42 20.41 1.47
N GLN A 346 -6.50 20.66 2.78
CA GLN A 346 -5.50 21.49 3.49
C GLN A 346 -4.08 20.91 3.40
N VAL A 347 -3.95 19.58 3.46
CA VAL A 347 -2.66 18.89 3.31
C VAL A 347 -2.12 19.08 1.89
N TYR A 348 -2.96 18.88 0.87
CA TYR A 348 -2.58 19.10 -0.52
C TYR A 348 -2.15 20.55 -0.77
N GLN A 349 -2.94 21.52 -0.30
CA GLN A 349 -2.61 22.93 -0.43
C GLN A 349 -1.27 23.25 0.24
N TYR A 350 -1.05 22.78 1.47
CA TYR A 350 0.21 22.98 2.18
C TYR A 350 1.40 22.35 1.45
N LEU A 351 1.25 21.16 0.83
CA LEU A 351 2.32 20.54 0.05
C LEU A 351 2.69 21.38 -1.18
N MET A 352 1.72 22.02 -1.85
CA MET A 352 1.97 22.84 -3.03
C MET A 352 2.50 24.23 -2.68
N SER A 353 1.84 24.90 -1.73
CA SER A 353 2.15 26.27 -1.35
C SER A 353 3.35 26.37 -0.42
N GLY A 354 3.71 25.27 0.27
CA GLY A 354 4.63 25.12 1.41
C GLY A 354 4.36 26.05 2.60
N SER A 355 3.26 26.81 2.58
CA SER A 355 2.83 27.71 3.65
C SER A 355 1.34 27.52 3.93
N SER A 356 0.96 27.47 5.21
CA SER A 356 -0.45 27.50 5.60
C SER A 356 -0.84 28.95 5.87
N GLU A 357 -1.67 29.58 5.04
CA GLU A 357 -2.47 30.71 5.52
C GLU A 357 -3.55 30.17 6.46
N ALA A 358 -3.21 29.98 7.75
CA ALA A 358 -4.09 30.01 8.92
C ALA A 358 -3.44 29.29 10.12
N GLY A 359 -3.25 30.02 11.23
CA GLY A 359 -3.25 29.45 12.58
C GLY A 359 -1.92 29.51 13.34
N THR A 360 -1.90 30.39 14.33
CA THR A 360 -0.88 30.64 15.35
C THR A 360 -0.31 29.36 15.99
N LEU A 361 0.89 28.94 15.60
CA LEU A 361 1.80 28.12 16.42
C LEU A 361 3.18 28.79 16.42
N PRO A 362 3.97 28.65 17.51
CA PRO A 362 5.13 29.49 17.76
C PRO A 362 6.20 29.27 16.69
N GLU A 363 6.78 30.39 16.27
CA GLU A 363 7.88 30.56 15.33
C GLU A 363 8.96 29.46 15.49
N ILE A 364 8.94 28.49 14.57
CA ILE A 364 10.12 27.73 14.23
C ILE A 364 10.75 28.49 13.06
N SER A 365 11.89 29.11 13.37
CA SER A 365 12.83 29.83 12.52
C SER A 365 12.71 29.59 11.01
N ASP A 366 12.55 30.67 10.23
CA ASP A 366 12.83 30.81 8.80
C ASP A 366 12.88 29.49 8.01
N ASP A 367 11.72 28.84 7.89
CA ASP A 367 11.57 27.56 7.18
C ASP A 367 12.05 27.73 5.74
N VAL A 368 13.15 27.04 5.39
CA VAL A 368 13.60 26.92 4.00
C VAL A 368 12.51 26.17 3.24
N HIS A 369 11.70 26.95 2.57
CA HIS A 369 10.51 26.48 1.89
C HIS A 369 10.88 25.84 0.56
N ILE A 370 10.48 24.59 0.37
CA ILE A 370 10.58 23.91 -0.92
C ILE A 370 9.18 23.93 -1.55
N PRO A 371 8.86 24.88 -2.44
CA PRO A 371 7.60 24.84 -3.16
C PRO A 371 7.59 23.61 -4.05
N LEU A 372 6.53 22.82 -3.95
CA LEU A 372 6.31 21.64 -4.76
C LEU A 372 5.15 21.87 -5.73
N CYS A 373 5.16 21.12 -6.83
CA CYS A 373 4.09 21.06 -7.80
C CYS A 373 3.79 19.60 -8.11
N SER A 374 2.52 19.27 -8.31
CA SER A 374 2.12 17.95 -8.79
C SER A 374 2.48 17.78 -10.28
N ALA A 375 3.11 16.66 -10.60
CA ALA A 375 3.45 16.28 -11.97
C ALA A 375 2.18 16.09 -12.82
N TYR A 376 1.11 15.55 -12.25
CA TYR A 376 -0.17 15.36 -12.94
C TYR A 376 -0.90 16.69 -13.12
N ALA A 377 -1.03 17.48 -12.04
CA ALA A 377 -1.66 18.80 -12.11
C ALA A 377 -0.99 19.74 -13.13
N SER A 378 0.33 19.69 -13.26
CA SER A 378 1.09 20.53 -14.20
C SER A 378 1.08 20.06 -15.65
N THR A 379 0.67 18.82 -15.92
CA THR A 379 0.68 18.23 -17.29
C THR A 379 -0.71 18.00 -17.87
N ARG A 380 -1.61 17.38 -17.12
CA ARG A 380 -2.96 16.99 -17.59
C ARG A 380 -4.10 17.34 -16.63
N GLY A 381 -3.77 17.83 -15.43
CA GLY A 381 -4.70 17.85 -14.29
C GLY A 381 -4.53 16.61 -13.40
N GLU A 382 -5.02 16.70 -12.17
CA GLU A 382 -5.04 15.53 -11.28
C GLU A 382 -5.98 14.45 -11.85
N PRO A 383 -5.62 13.15 -11.74
CA PRO A 383 -6.50 12.08 -12.18
C PRO A 383 -7.81 12.09 -11.38
N HIS A 384 -8.86 11.47 -11.92
CA HIS A 384 -10.12 11.29 -11.20
C HIS A 384 -9.94 10.46 -9.93
N PHE A 385 -9.06 9.46 -10.00
CA PHE A 385 -8.75 8.60 -8.88
C PHE A 385 -7.37 7.97 -9.02
N THR A 386 -6.78 7.65 -7.88
CA THR A 386 -5.64 6.74 -7.74
C THR A 386 -5.98 5.57 -6.83
N ASN A 387 -6.93 5.74 -5.90
CA ASN A 387 -7.60 4.66 -5.17
C ASN A 387 -9.04 4.48 -5.69
N TYR A 388 -9.45 3.24 -5.96
CA TYR A 388 -10.78 2.96 -6.53
C TYR A 388 -11.43 1.74 -5.87
N THR A 389 -12.29 1.98 -4.89
CA THR A 389 -13.10 0.95 -4.22
C THR A 389 -14.57 1.35 -4.19
N PRO A 390 -15.52 0.41 -4.01
CA PRO A 390 -16.95 0.75 -3.92
C PRO A 390 -17.29 1.70 -2.76
N GLY A 391 -16.48 1.71 -1.69
CA GLY A 391 -16.71 2.55 -0.51
C GLY A 391 -16.04 3.93 -0.58
N PHE A 392 -14.95 4.04 -1.33
CA PHE A 392 -14.21 5.28 -1.52
C PHE A 392 -13.47 5.26 -2.86
N THR A 393 -13.55 6.36 -3.59
CA THR A 393 -12.82 6.59 -4.83
C THR A 393 -12.28 8.00 -4.82
N GLY A 394 -10.99 8.16 -5.13
CA GLY A 394 -10.37 9.48 -5.20
C GLY A 394 -8.86 9.43 -5.41
N THR A 395 -8.29 10.61 -5.62
CA THR A 395 -6.85 10.81 -5.82
C THR A 395 -6.17 11.03 -4.48
N LEU A 396 -5.33 10.08 -4.08
CA LEU A 396 -4.61 10.06 -2.81
C LEU A 396 -3.10 10.03 -3.00
N ASP A 397 -2.64 9.56 -4.16
CA ASP A 397 -1.25 9.36 -4.50
C ASP A 397 -0.75 10.50 -5.37
N TYR A 398 0.45 11.01 -5.08
CA TYR A 398 1.03 12.13 -5.81
C TYR A 398 2.51 11.92 -6.14
N ILE A 399 2.93 12.43 -7.30
CA ILE A 399 4.32 12.68 -7.64
C ILE A 399 4.49 14.20 -7.66
N LEU A 400 5.14 14.71 -6.62
CA LEU A 400 5.42 16.12 -6.42
C LEU A 400 6.87 16.41 -6.78
N PHE A 401 7.16 17.57 -7.35
CA PHE A 401 8.52 17.97 -7.67
C PHE A 401 8.73 19.46 -7.37
N SER A 402 9.97 19.86 -7.13
CA SER A 402 10.30 21.28 -6.98
C SER A 402 10.64 21.90 -8.33
N PRO A 403 9.85 22.87 -8.85
CA PRO A 403 10.07 23.44 -10.19
C PRO A 403 11.39 24.21 -10.32
N SER A 404 11.89 24.76 -9.22
CA SER A 404 13.19 25.45 -9.17
C SER A 404 14.39 24.48 -9.21
N GLY A 405 14.13 23.17 -9.14
CA GLY A 405 15.16 22.13 -9.14
C GLY A 405 15.67 21.74 -10.52
N GLY A 406 15.35 22.47 -11.60
CA GLY A 406 15.87 22.17 -12.95
C GLY A 406 15.32 20.87 -13.55
N ILE A 407 14.13 20.44 -13.16
CA ILE A 407 13.43 19.30 -13.76
C ILE A 407 12.01 19.69 -14.16
N LYS A 408 11.51 19.11 -15.25
CA LYS A 408 10.12 19.27 -15.69
C LYS A 408 9.52 17.92 -16.09
N PRO A 409 8.25 17.64 -15.74
CA PRO A 409 7.57 16.46 -16.23
C PRO A 409 7.31 16.60 -17.75
N VAL A 410 7.61 15.56 -18.52
CA VAL A 410 7.43 15.51 -19.98
C VAL A 410 6.50 14.40 -20.43
N SER A 411 6.32 13.37 -19.61
CA SER A 411 5.35 12.30 -19.81
C SER A 411 4.74 11.93 -18.47
N TYR A 412 3.56 11.35 -18.50
CA TYR A 412 2.91 10.76 -17.34
C TYR A 412 2.37 9.38 -17.69
N LEU A 413 2.13 8.57 -16.69
CA LEU A 413 1.55 7.25 -16.85
C LEU A 413 0.04 7.37 -16.94
N GLU A 414 -0.55 6.85 -18.02
CA GLU A 414 -1.97 6.96 -18.30
C GLU A 414 -2.78 6.08 -17.34
N LEU A 415 -3.78 6.68 -16.67
CA LEU A 415 -4.69 5.99 -15.76
C LEU A 415 -6.05 5.78 -16.44
N PRO A 416 -6.75 4.66 -16.13
CA PRO A 416 -8.10 4.41 -16.61
C PRO A 416 -9.09 5.49 -16.15
N GLU A 417 -10.06 5.78 -17.02
CA GLU A 417 -11.20 6.62 -16.68
C GLU A 417 -12.27 5.83 -15.90
N PRO A 418 -13.19 6.48 -15.16
CA PRO A 418 -14.17 5.80 -14.31
C PRO A 418 -15.05 4.77 -15.04
N GLU A 419 -15.29 4.96 -16.34
CA GLU A 419 -16.10 4.09 -17.19
C GLU A 419 -15.33 2.91 -17.79
N ALA A 420 -14.01 2.80 -17.55
CA ALA A 420 -13.20 1.75 -18.12
C ALA A 420 -13.58 0.36 -17.57
N LEU A 421 -13.61 -0.64 -18.45
CA LEU A 421 -14.06 -2.00 -18.12
C LEU A 421 -13.15 -2.72 -17.13
N ASP A 422 -11.88 -2.31 -17.05
CA ASP A 422 -10.87 -2.93 -16.20
C ASP A 422 -10.91 -2.43 -14.75
N VAL A 423 -11.58 -1.31 -14.46
CA VAL A 423 -11.83 -0.81 -13.10
C VAL A 423 -13.27 -1.07 -12.62
N GLN A 424 -14.14 -1.52 -13.52
CA GLN A 424 -15.55 -1.76 -13.22
C GLN A 424 -15.73 -2.68 -12.01
N GLY A 425 -16.53 -2.22 -11.04
CA GLY A 425 -16.84 -2.97 -9.81
C GLY A 425 -15.84 -2.80 -8.67
N GLY A 426 -14.72 -2.10 -8.88
CA GLY A 426 -13.76 -1.78 -7.82
C GLY A 426 -12.45 -2.57 -7.92
N LEU A 427 -11.43 -2.06 -7.24
CA LEU A 427 -10.11 -2.66 -7.11
C LEU A 427 -9.91 -3.26 -5.70
N PRO A 428 -9.01 -4.24 -5.50
CA PRO A 428 -8.25 -4.97 -6.52
C PRO A 428 -9.13 -5.95 -7.31
N ASN A 429 -8.73 -6.29 -8.52
CA ASN A 429 -9.44 -7.23 -9.38
C ASN A 429 -8.46 -8.10 -10.21
N TYR A 430 -8.91 -8.69 -11.32
CA TYR A 430 -8.06 -9.53 -12.17
C TYR A 430 -7.00 -8.75 -12.96
N TYR A 431 -7.26 -7.47 -13.25
CA TYR A 431 -6.38 -6.60 -14.02
C TYR A 431 -5.45 -5.78 -13.12
N HIS A 432 -5.98 -5.32 -11.98
CA HIS A 432 -5.29 -4.44 -11.04
C HIS A 432 -5.11 -5.14 -9.68
N PRO A 433 -3.88 -5.45 -9.25
CA PRO A 433 -3.65 -6.28 -8.08
C PRO A 433 -3.62 -5.50 -6.74
N SER A 434 -3.77 -4.18 -6.77
CA SER A 434 -3.90 -3.30 -5.60
C SER A 434 -5.23 -2.55 -5.70
N ASP A 435 -5.72 -2.00 -4.58
CA ASP A 435 -6.82 -1.04 -4.55
C ASP A 435 -6.41 0.37 -5.02
N HIS A 436 -5.11 0.60 -5.15
CA HIS A 436 -4.53 1.75 -5.81
C HIS A 436 -4.06 1.41 -7.23
N LEU A 437 -3.88 2.45 -8.04
CA LEU A 437 -3.25 2.40 -9.35
C LEU A 437 -1.82 2.97 -9.26
N PRO A 438 -0.84 2.38 -9.98
CA PRO A 438 0.47 3.01 -10.08
C PRO A 438 0.34 4.35 -10.80
N ILE A 439 1.01 5.38 -10.29
CA ILE A 439 1.17 6.67 -10.96
C ILE A 439 2.63 6.83 -11.39
N GLY A 440 2.89 7.54 -12.48
CA GLY A 440 4.23 7.67 -13.02
C GLY A 440 4.45 8.96 -13.77
N ALA A 441 5.68 9.46 -13.73
CA ALA A 441 6.12 10.60 -14.52
C ALA A 441 7.52 10.38 -15.07
N GLU A 442 7.76 10.83 -16.30
CA GLU A 442 9.09 11.03 -16.85
C GLU A 442 9.47 12.50 -16.72
N PHE A 443 10.65 12.76 -16.18
CA PHE A 443 11.19 14.10 -16.02
C PHE A 443 12.33 14.33 -17.00
N GLU A 444 12.35 15.49 -17.64
CA GLU A 444 13.50 16.00 -18.38
C GLU A 444 14.29 16.95 -17.48
N ILE A 445 15.61 16.76 -17.42
CA ILE A 445 16.52 17.68 -16.71
C ILE A 445 16.76 18.89 -17.61
N ILE A 446 16.46 20.07 -17.08
CA ILE A 446 16.68 21.36 -17.74
C ILE A 446 18.09 21.82 -17.33
N GLN A 447 19.00 21.86 -18.31
CA GLN A 447 20.36 22.39 -18.14
C GLN A 447 20.37 23.92 -18.13
#